data_AF-A0A966IJZ5-F1
#
_entry.id   AF-A0A966IJZ5-F1
#
_cell.length_a   1.000
_cell.length_b   1.000
_cell.length_c   1.000
_cell.angle_alpha   90.00
_cell.angle_beta   90.00
_cell.angle_gamma   90.00
#
_symmetry.space_group_name_H-M   'P 1'
#
loop_
_entity.id
_entity.type
_entity.pdbx_description
1 polymer ?
#
loop_
_entity_poly.entity_id
_entity_poly.type
_entity_poly.pdbx_seq_one_letter_code
_entity_poly.pdbx_strand_id
1 'polypeptide(L)'
;MTSFVRLSNFDNVVTATKTLQANETIEGIKTLQSVPTGHKIASCDIKKGNQITKYAQCIGYASVDIKAGEHVHTHNVEFRNTQTDYEFSTEKNPVDFVAHDARDTFMGFRRANGSIGTRNYIA
;
A
#
# COMPACT_ATOMS: atom_id res chain seq x y z
N MET A 1 -12.25 -6.10 -12.65
CA MET A 1 -11.29 -5.51 -11.68
C MET A 1 -11.90 -5.58 -10.30
N THR A 2 -11.14 -5.97 -9.29
CA THR A 2 -11.55 -5.87 -7.87
C THR A 2 -11.87 -4.42 -7.53
N SER A 3 -12.83 -4.20 -6.63
CA SER A 3 -13.34 -2.87 -6.23
C SER A 3 -12.51 -2.17 -5.14
N PHE A 4 -11.55 -2.90 -4.58
CA PHE A 4 -10.60 -2.43 -3.58
C PHE A 4 -9.28 -3.20 -3.71
N VAL A 5 -8.25 -2.71 -3.03
CA VAL A 5 -6.95 -3.37 -2.86
C VAL A 5 -6.48 -3.25 -1.41
N ARG A 6 -6.01 -4.38 -0.87
CA ARG A 6 -5.25 -4.48 0.38
C ARG A 6 -3.79 -4.75 0.02
N LEU A 7 -2.86 -4.02 0.64
CA LEU A 7 -1.44 -4.09 0.28
C LEU A 7 -0.66 -4.97 1.27
N SER A 8 -1.13 -5.04 2.53
CA SER A 8 -0.62 -5.96 3.53
C SER A 8 -1.75 -6.51 4.41
N ASN A 9 -1.55 -7.70 4.96
CA ASN A 9 -2.43 -8.28 5.98
C ASN A 9 -2.35 -7.52 7.32
N PHE A 10 -1.32 -6.70 7.51
CA PHE A 10 -1.16 -5.82 8.68
C PHE A 10 -1.89 -4.48 8.52
N ASP A 11 -2.47 -4.20 7.36
CA ASP A 11 -3.21 -2.96 7.14
C ASP A 11 -4.55 -3.01 7.89
N ASN A 12 -5.03 -1.87 8.39
CA ASN A 12 -6.39 -1.75 8.93
C ASN A 12 -7.30 -0.88 8.03
N VAL A 13 -6.81 -0.58 6.83
CA VAL A 13 -7.55 0.09 5.76
C VAL A 13 -7.29 -0.60 4.43
N VAL A 14 -8.25 -0.50 3.52
CA VAL A 14 -8.11 -0.86 2.10
C VAL A 14 -8.26 0.38 1.22
N THR A 15 -7.77 0.33 -0.02
CA THR A 15 -7.92 1.44 -0.98
C THR A 15 -8.96 1.08 -2.04
N ALA A 16 -9.94 1.95 -2.29
CA ALA A 16 -10.90 1.82 -3.37
C ALA A 16 -10.20 1.91 -4.74
N THR A 17 -10.53 1.02 -5.67
CA THR A 17 -10.04 1.05 -7.07
C THR A 17 -11.09 1.61 -8.05
N LYS A 18 -12.32 1.81 -7.57
CA LYS A 18 -13.43 2.52 -8.20
C LYS A 18 -14.21 3.26 -7.11
N THR A 19 -15.06 4.20 -7.49
CA THR A 19 -15.99 4.78 -6.50
C THR A 19 -16.93 3.69 -5.96
N LEU A 20 -17.00 3.59 -4.63
CA LEU A 20 -17.93 2.73 -3.92
C LEU A 20 -19.12 3.56 -3.44
N GLN A 21 -20.32 3.01 -3.51
CA GLN A 21 -21.50 3.54 -2.85
C GLN A 21 -21.63 2.99 -1.43
N ALA A 22 -22.54 3.55 -0.64
CA ALA A 22 -22.90 2.96 0.65
C ALA A 22 -23.48 1.55 0.47
N ASN A 23 -23.26 0.67 1.45
CA ASN A 23 -23.68 -0.73 1.47
C ASN A 23 -23.00 -1.66 0.44
N GLU A 24 -21.97 -1.21 -0.26
CA GLU A 24 -21.10 -2.11 -1.03
C GLU A 24 -20.20 -2.92 -0.08
N THR A 25 -19.99 -4.20 -0.40
CA THR A 25 -19.22 -5.11 0.45
C THR A 25 -17.74 -5.10 0.07
N ILE A 26 -16.88 -4.88 1.07
CA ILE A 26 -15.41 -5.01 1.02
C ILE A 26 -14.97 -5.95 2.15
N GLU A 27 -14.33 -7.07 1.82
CA GLU A 27 -13.85 -8.05 2.84
C GLU A 27 -14.91 -8.49 3.87
N GLY A 28 -16.17 -8.60 3.45
CA GLY A 28 -17.30 -8.94 4.33
C GLY A 28 -17.88 -7.77 5.14
N ILE A 29 -17.31 -6.57 5.01
CA ILE A 29 -17.74 -5.33 5.66
C ILE A 29 -18.50 -4.47 4.66
N LYS A 30 -19.55 -3.77 5.11
CA LYS A 30 -20.29 -2.83 4.26
C LYS A 30 -19.73 -1.42 4.40
N THR A 31 -19.54 -0.72 3.28
CA THR A 31 -19.25 0.71 3.28
C THR A 31 -20.40 1.51 3.90
N LEU A 32 -20.09 2.53 4.70
CA LEU A 32 -21.11 3.34 5.39
C LEU A 32 -21.55 4.56 4.58
N GLN A 33 -20.70 5.04 3.68
CA GLN A 33 -20.97 6.15 2.76
C GLN A 33 -20.30 5.89 1.42
N SER A 34 -20.51 6.79 0.46
CA SER A 34 -19.76 6.76 -0.78
C SER A 34 -18.27 7.03 -0.51
N VAL A 35 -17.41 6.23 -1.14
CA VAL A 35 -15.95 6.37 -1.06
C VAL A 35 -15.40 6.56 -2.47
N PRO A 36 -14.74 7.69 -2.78
CA PRO A 36 -14.16 7.92 -4.10
C PRO A 36 -13.07 6.89 -4.45
N THR A 37 -12.83 6.70 -5.76
CA THR A 37 -11.66 5.93 -6.21
C THR A 37 -10.35 6.50 -5.63
N GLY A 38 -9.42 5.62 -5.24
CA GLY A 38 -8.16 5.98 -4.62
C GLY A 38 -8.23 6.32 -3.12
N HIS A 39 -9.43 6.46 -2.55
CA HIS A 39 -9.61 6.76 -1.14
C HIS A 39 -9.61 5.50 -0.26
N LYS A 40 -9.46 5.67 1.06
CA LYS A 40 -9.31 4.56 2.01
C LYS A 40 -10.63 4.21 2.69
N ILE A 41 -10.84 2.92 2.94
CA ILE A 41 -11.96 2.38 3.74
C ILE A 41 -11.38 1.66 4.96
N ALA A 42 -11.92 1.90 6.15
CA ALA A 42 -11.56 1.14 7.34
C ALA A 42 -12.02 -0.31 7.22
N SER A 43 -11.13 -1.27 7.44
CA SER A 43 -11.46 -2.71 7.42
C SER A 43 -11.76 -3.28 8.81
N CYS A 44 -11.80 -2.43 9.83
CA CYS A 44 -12.23 -2.75 11.19
C CYS A 44 -12.58 -1.44 11.91
N ASP A 45 -13.12 -1.54 13.12
CA ASP A 45 -13.29 -0.37 13.99
C ASP A 45 -11.90 0.12 14.45
N ILE A 46 -11.62 1.41 14.27
CA ILE A 46 -10.36 2.07 14.69
C ILE A 46 -10.73 3.13 15.72
N LYS A 47 -10.27 2.96 16.96
CA LYS A 47 -10.54 3.94 18.04
C LYS A 47 -9.73 5.21 17.86
N LYS A 48 -10.26 6.34 18.33
CA LYS A 48 -9.52 7.60 18.42
C LYS A 48 -8.15 7.38 19.05
N GLY A 49 -7.11 7.93 18.43
CA GLY A 49 -5.72 7.83 18.85
C GLY A 49 -5.01 6.54 18.44
N ASN A 50 -5.72 5.54 17.90
CA ASN A 50 -5.10 4.34 17.35
C ASN A 50 -4.45 4.62 15.99
N GLN A 51 -3.45 3.80 15.67
CA GLN A 51 -2.75 3.88 14.39
C GLN A 51 -3.65 3.45 13.23
N ILE A 52 -3.47 4.12 12.10
CA ILE A 52 -4.00 3.72 10.81
C ILE A 52 -2.82 3.15 10.02
N THR A 53 -2.93 1.91 9.57
CA THR A 53 -1.82 1.18 8.93
C THR A 53 -2.12 0.90 7.45
N LYS A 54 -1.17 1.26 6.59
CA LYS A 54 -1.17 0.95 5.16
C LYS A 54 0.26 0.62 4.73
N TYR A 55 0.44 -0.35 3.82
CA TYR A 55 1.76 -0.89 3.48
C TYR A 55 2.49 -1.54 4.68
N ALA A 56 1.74 -2.08 5.64
CA ALA A 56 2.24 -2.52 6.94
C ALA A 56 2.87 -1.42 7.82
N GLN A 57 2.70 -0.14 7.44
CA GLN A 57 3.31 0.99 8.15
C GLN A 57 2.23 1.92 8.72
N CYS A 58 2.52 2.55 9.85
CA CYS A 58 1.66 3.60 10.39
C CYS A 58 1.68 4.81 9.44
N ILE A 59 0.50 5.23 8.97
CA ILE A 59 0.32 6.37 8.07
C ILE A 59 -0.39 7.55 8.75
N GLY A 60 -0.63 7.48 10.06
CA GLY A 60 -1.36 8.47 10.84
C GLY A 60 -2.15 7.83 11.97
N TYR A 61 -2.89 8.66 12.69
CA TYR A 61 -3.73 8.24 13.80
C TYR A 61 -5.18 8.66 13.55
N ALA A 62 -6.13 7.89 14.07
CA ALA A 62 -7.54 8.28 13.99
C ALA A 62 -7.80 9.48 14.91
N SER A 63 -8.29 10.60 14.37
CA SER A 63 -8.60 11.79 15.18
C SER A 63 -9.94 11.67 15.94
N VAL A 64 -10.77 10.72 15.50
CA VAL A 64 -12.06 10.32 16.05
C VAL A 64 -12.18 8.79 16.01
N ASP A 65 -13.21 8.23 16.64
CA ASP A 65 -13.56 6.82 16.41
C ASP A 65 -14.02 6.65 14.94
N ILE A 66 -13.41 5.71 14.23
CA ILE A 66 -13.72 5.37 12.83
C ILE A 66 -14.33 3.96 12.82
N LYS A 67 -15.49 3.81 12.20
CA LYS A 67 -16.17 2.52 12.09
C LYS A 67 -15.68 1.68 10.91
N ALA A 68 -15.77 0.36 11.04
CA ALA A 68 -15.57 -0.54 9.91
C ALA A 68 -16.46 -0.12 8.74
N GLY A 69 -15.89 -0.02 7.53
CA GLY A 69 -16.58 0.46 6.34
C GLY A 69 -16.61 1.99 6.17
N GLU A 70 -16.03 2.74 7.10
CA GLU A 70 -15.99 4.19 7.02
C GLU A 70 -14.90 4.73 6.08
N HIS A 71 -15.12 5.91 5.50
CA HIS A 71 -14.17 6.60 4.64
C HIS A 71 -13.05 7.21 5.47
N VAL A 72 -11.82 6.77 5.27
CA VAL A 72 -10.63 7.23 6.01
C VAL A 72 -9.88 8.28 5.20
N HIS A 73 -9.90 9.54 5.65
CA HIS A 73 -9.25 10.66 4.97
C HIS A 73 -8.86 11.79 5.93
N THR A 74 -8.41 12.93 5.41
CA THR A 74 -7.84 14.03 6.21
C THR A 74 -8.78 14.63 7.26
N HIS A 75 -10.09 14.38 7.17
CA HIS A 75 -11.06 14.84 8.17
C HIS A 75 -11.10 13.97 9.43
N ASN A 76 -10.72 12.70 9.35
CA ASN A 76 -10.71 11.75 10.47
C ASN A 76 -9.33 11.12 10.73
N VAL A 77 -8.29 11.60 10.04
CA VAL A 77 -6.89 11.22 10.24
C VAL A 77 -6.08 12.44 10.68
N GLU A 78 -5.30 12.27 11.73
CA GLU A 78 -4.34 13.26 12.20
C GLU A 78 -2.90 12.73 12.17
N PHE A 79 -1.97 13.65 11.97
CA PHE A 79 -0.55 13.44 12.19
C PHE A 79 -0.16 14.12 13.50
N ARG A 80 0.60 13.42 14.33
CA ARG A 80 1.14 13.96 15.58
C ARG A 80 2.61 13.61 15.67
N ASN A 81 3.39 14.48 16.30
CA ASN A 81 4.74 14.12 16.70
C ASN A 81 4.64 13.04 17.77
N THR A 82 5.12 11.84 17.44
CA THR A 82 5.33 10.78 18.43
C THR A 82 6.81 10.77 18.81
N GLN A 83 7.09 10.76 20.11
CA GLN A 83 8.40 10.30 20.58
C GLN A 83 8.48 8.82 20.26
N THR A 84 9.17 8.51 19.18
CA THR A 84 9.45 7.15 18.73
C THR A 84 10.96 7.04 18.69
N ASP A 85 11.49 5.99 19.30
CA ASP A 85 12.91 5.69 19.17
C ASP A 85 13.22 5.52 17.68
N TYR A 86 14.27 6.18 17.22
CA TYR A 86 14.65 6.08 15.82
C TYR A 86 15.24 4.71 15.55
N GLU A 87 14.51 3.90 14.79
CA GLU A 87 14.97 2.58 14.35
C GLU A 87 14.94 2.51 12.82
N PHE A 88 16.08 2.19 12.21
CA PHE A 88 16.22 2.13 10.76
C PHE A 88 16.21 0.69 10.26
N SER A 89 15.31 0.39 9.31
CA SER A 89 15.25 -0.91 8.62
C SER A 89 15.08 -2.11 9.55
N THR A 90 14.08 -2.07 10.44
CA THR A 90 13.77 -3.15 11.39
C THR A 90 13.03 -4.32 10.74
N GLU A 91 12.19 -4.06 9.73
CA GLU A 91 11.46 -5.10 8.98
C GLU A 91 12.23 -5.58 7.73
N LYS A 92 13.45 -6.09 7.92
CA LYS A 92 14.23 -6.69 6.84
C LYS A 92 13.76 -8.11 6.56
N ASN A 93 13.06 -8.29 5.45
CA ASN A 93 12.86 -9.62 4.87
C ASN A 93 14.02 -9.92 3.90
N PRO A 94 14.72 -11.05 4.04
CA PRO A 94 15.65 -11.51 3.02
C PRO A 94 14.94 -11.59 1.67
N VAL A 95 15.59 -11.09 0.62
CA VAL A 95 15.03 -11.18 -0.73
C VAL A 95 15.27 -12.58 -1.24
N ASP A 96 14.18 -13.27 -1.58
CA ASP A 96 14.26 -14.51 -2.33
C ASP A 96 14.66 -14.19 -3.78
N PHE A 97 15.94 -14.35 -4.08
CA PHE A 97 16.43 -14.12 -5.43
C PHE A 97 15.91 -15.18 -6.38
N VAL A 98 15.55 -14.74 -7.60
CA VAL A 98 15.28 -15.67 -8.70
C VAL A 98 16.54 -16.49 -8.96
N ALA A 99 16.38 -17.82 -8.95
CA ALA A 99 17.43 -18.78 -9.26
C ALA A 99 18.10 -18.41 -10.60
N HIS A 100 19.42 -18.60 -10.70
CA HIS A 100 20.20 -18.07 -11.82
C HIS A 100 19.68 -18.52 -13.19
N ASP A 101 19.26 -19.77 -13.29
CA ASP A 101 18.69 -20.43 -14.46
C ASP A 101 17.25 -20.01 -14.79
N ALA A 102 16.53 -19.46 -13.82
CA ALA A 102 15.19 -18.91 -13.99
C ALA A 102 15.18 -17.40 -14.29
N ARG A 103 16.36 -16.77 -14.43
CA ARG A 103 16.45 -15.33 -14.76
C ARG A 103 16.17 -15.11 -16.23
N ASP A 104 15.31 -14.13 -16.50
CA ASP A 104 15.04 -13.69 -17.87
C ASP A 104 16.31 -13.20 -18.57
N THR A 105 16.37 -13.43 -19.88
CA THR A 105 17.44 -12.96 -20.74
C THR A 105 16.86 -12.14 -21.89
N PHE A 106 17.69 -11.29 -22.50
CA PHE A 106 17.30 -10.54 -23.68
C PHE A 106 18.46 -10.48 -24.69
N MET A 107 18.12 -10.32 -25.96
CA MET A 107 19.11 -10.17 -27.04
C MET A 107 19.70 -8.76 -27.01
N GLY A 108 20.93 -8.63 -26.50
CA GLY A 108 21.62 -7.36 -26.35
C GLY A 108 22.88 -7.22 -27.22
N PHE A 109 23.34 -5.98 -27.40
CA PHE A 109 24.56 -5.65 -28.14
C PHE A 109 25.77 -5.62 -27.20
N ARG A 110 26.62 -6.66 -27.22
CA ARG A 110 27.82 -6.74 -26.38
C ARG A 110 28.90 -5.75 -26.84
N ARG A 111 29.40 -4.93 -25.92
CA ARG A 111 30.51 -4.00 -26.14
C ARG A 111 31.84 -4.66 -25.75
N ALA A 112 32.95 -4.14 -26.29
CA ALA A 112 34.30 -4.64 -25.97
C ALA A 112 34.65 -4.54 -24.47
N ASN A 113 34.09 -3.57 -23.74
CA ASN A 113 34.28 -3.42 -22.30
C ASN A 113 33.35 -4.31 -21.44
N GLY A 114 32.60 -5.23 -22.05
CA GLY A 114 31.72 -6.17 -21.35
C GLY A 114 30.31 -5.65 -21.04
N SER A 115 30.04 -4.36 -21.22
CA SER A 115 28.68 -3.81 -21.08
C SER A 115 27.76 -4.29 -22.22
N ILE A 116 26.44 -4.37 -21.94
CA ILE A 116 25.42 -4.80 -22.90
C ILE A 116 24.49 -3.62 -23.20
N GLY A 117 24.38 -3.23 -24.47
CA GLY A 117 23.45 -2.21 -24.93
C GLY A 117 22.10 -2.77 -25.35
N THR A 118 21.03 -2.00 -25.15
CA THR A 118 19.66 -2.32 -25.64
C THR A 118 19.40 -1.81 -27.06
N ARG A 119 20.28 -0.96 -27.59
CA ARG A 119 20.24 -0.39 -28.95
C ARG A 119 21.65 -0.24 -29.50
N ASN A 120 21.77 -0.26 -30.83
CA ASN A 120 23.03 -0.01 -31.54
C ASN A 120 22.97 1.32 -32.28
N TYR A 121 23.60 2.35 -31.72
CA TYR A 121 23.66 3.70 -32.30
C TYR A 121 24.96 3.88 -33.08
N ILE A 122 24.87 4.61 -34.19
CA ILE A 122 26.03 5.14 -34.93
C ILE A 122 26.14 6.61 -34.53
N ALA A 123 27.36 7.05 -34.19
CA ALA A 123 27.65 8.45 -33.86
C ALA A 123 28.00 9.24 -35.12
#